data_AF-A0A498HF76-F1
#
_entry.id   AF-A0A498HF76-F1
#
_cell.length_a   1.000
_cell.length_b   1.000
_cell.length_c   1.000
_cell.angle_alpha   90.00
_cell.angle_beta   90.00
_cell.angle_gamma   90.00
#
_symmetry.space_group_name_H-M   'P 1'
#
loop_
_entity.id
_entity.type
_entity.pdbx_description
1 polymer ?
#
loop_
_entity_poly.entity_id
_entity_poly.type
_entity_poly.pdbx_seq_one_letter_code
_entity_poly.pdbx_strand_id
1 'polypeptide(L)' 'MMSDLGLAVELRLDYRKDGGDHFVVADEIEKVVGYLMDGDGEVRKRLLRSEVCWKAVGDGDSSSTSFILEQY' A
#
# COMPACT_ATOMS: atom_id res chain seq x y z
N MET A 1 -0.75 1.00 8.54
CA MET A 1 0.09 1.47 7.42
C MET A 1 0.04 0.43 6.29
N MET A 2 0.37 0.79 5.04
CA MET A 2 0.37 -0.17 3.93
C MET A 2 1.36 -1.35 4.15
N SER A 3 2.45 -1.09 4.86
CA SER A 3 3.40 -2.11 5.34
C SER A 3 2.75 -3.12 6.28
N ASP A 4 1.94 -2.69 7.25
CA ASP A 4 1.20 -3.60 8.17
C ASP A 4 0.20 -4.51 7.43
N LEU A 5 -0.36 -4.01 6.33
CA LEU A 5 -1.26 -4.78 5.46
C LEU A 5 -0.49 -5.72 4.52
N GLY A 6 0.85 -5.72 4.57
CA GLY A 6 1.74 -6.46 3.68
C GLY A 6 1.55 -6.09 2.21
N LEU A 7 1.19 -4.83 1.93
CA LEU A 7 0.98 -4.30 0.58
C LEU A 7 2.14 -3.41 0.11
N ALA A 8 3.09 -3.09 0.98
CA ALA A 8 4.26 -2.28 0.67
C ALA A 8 5.46 -2.73 1.51
N VAL A 9 6.66 -2.43 1.01
CA VAL A 9 7.91 -2.50 1.79
C VAL A 9 8.22 -1.10 2.28
N GLU A 10 8.60 -0.98 3.56
CA GLU A 10 8.91 0.31 4.17
C GLU A 10 10.32 0.77 3.79
N LEU A 11 10.44 2.02 3.33
CA LEU A 11 11.73 2.70 3.16
C LEU A 11 11.97 3.61 4.36
N ARG A 12 11.20 4.69 4.50
CA ARG A 12 11.16 5.56 5.68
C ARG A 12 9.75 6.12 5.88
N LEU A 13 9.30 6.22 7.12
CA LEU A 13 7.99 6.81 7.49
C LEU A 13 8.11 8.26 7.97
N ASP A 14 9.33 8.67 8.34
CA ASP A 14 9.65 9.97 8.93
C ASP A 14 10.12 11.01 7.89
N TYR A 15 10.03 10.68 6.59
CA TYR A 15 10.43 11.60 5.53
C TYR A 15 9.58 12.89 5.54
N ARG A 16 10.25 14.04 5.59
CA ARG A 16 9.60 15.36 5.56
C ARG A 16 10.24 16.25 4.50
N LYS A 17 9.40 16.86 3.66
CA LYS A 17 9.83 17.71 2.54
C LYS A 17 10.64 18.94 2.98
N ASP A 18 10.27 19.53 4.12
CA ASP A 18 10.74 20.86 4.52
C ASP A 18 11.79 20.88 5.64
N GLY A 19 12.44 19.76 5.98
CA GLY A 19 13.57 19.81 6.92
C GLY A 19 14.13 18.49 7.41
N GLY A 20 15.45 18.50 7.62
CA GLY A 20 16.28 17.50 8.31
C GLY A 20 17.24 16.72 7.41
N ASP A 21 18.22 16.05 8.02
CA ASP A 21 19.16 15.13 7.34
C ASP A 21 18.45 13.79 7.05
N HIS A 22 17.53 13.82 6.08
CA HIS A 22 16.70 12.68 5.68
C HIS A 22 17.12 12.13 4.32
N PHE A 23 18.40 12.31 3.95
CA PHE A 23 18.93 11.65 2.77
C PHE A 23 18.94 10.14 2.99
N VAL A 24 18.30 9.43 2.08
CA VAL A 24 18.37 7.97 2.00
C VAL A 24 19.58 7.64 1.14
N VAL A 25 20.51 6.85 1.67
CA VAL A 25 21.70 6.44 0.93
C VAL A 25 21.36 5.38 -0.11
N ALA A 26 22.15 5.31 -1.17
CA ALA A 26 21.88 4.42 -2.30
C ALA A 26 21.74 2.94 -1.89
N ASP A 27 22.56 2.48 -0.93
CA ASP A 27 22.51 1.11 -0.40
C ASP A 27 21.16 0.76 0.25
N GLU A 28 20.54 1.71 0.95
CA GLU A 28 19.23 1.51 1.58
C GLU A 28 18.13 1.39 0.51
N ILE A 29 18.21 2.23 -0.54
CA ILE A 29 17.29 2.17 -1.69
C ILE A 29 17.44 0.83 -2.41
N GLU A 30 18.67 0.40 -2.70
CA GLU A 30 18.95 -0.85 -3.40
C GLU A 30 18.34 -2.05 -2.69
N LYS A 31 18.52 -2.15 -1.36
CA LYS A 31 17.96 -3.23 -0.55
C LYS A 31 16.43 -3.26 -0.61
N VAL A 32 15.78 -2.12 -0.38
CA VAL A 32 14.31 -2.03 -0.37
C VAL A 32 13.72 -2.31 -1.74
N VAL A 33 14.33 -1.81 -2.81
CA VAL A 33 13.91 -2.11 -4.19
C VAL A 33 14.11 -3.58 -4.52
N GLY A 34 15.23 -4.17 -4.11
CA GLY A 34 15.48 -5.60 -4.25
C GLY A 34 14.40 -6.45 -3.59
N TYR A 35 14.05 -6.16 -2.33
CA TYR A 35 12.97 -6.85 -1.62
C TYR A 35 11.59 -6.63 -2.27
N LEU A 36 11.31 -5.42 -2.76
CA LEU A 36 10.04 -5.11 -3.43
C LEU A 36 9.88 -5.84 -4.77
N MET A 37 11.00 -6.03 -5.49
CA MET A 37 11.04 -6.69 -6.78
C MET A 37 11.21 -8.21 -6.70
N ASP A 38 11.47 -8.75 -5.51
CA ASP A 38 11.57 -10.18 -5.31
C ASP A 38 10.25 -10.89 -5.68
N GLY A 39 10.34 -11.80 -6.65
CA GLY A 39 9.18 -12.32 -7.39
C GLY A 39 8.22 -13.18 -6.56
N ASP A 40 8.70 -13.74 -5.44
CA ASP A 40 7.90 -14.55 -4.51
C ASP A 40 7.38 -13.75 -3.29
N GLY A 41 7.65 -12.43 -3.27
CA GLY A 41 7.31 -11.55 -2.17
C GLY A 41 5.81 -11.51 -1.88
N GLU A 42 5.45 -11.69 -0.61
CA GLU A 42 4.07 -11.60 -0.08
C GLU A 42 3.35 -10.30 -0.51
N VAL A 43 4.11 -9.22 -0.70
CA VAL A 43 3.62 -7.93 -1.21
C VAL A 43 2.98 -8.06 -2.60
N ARG A 44 3.61 -8.80 -3.51
CA ARG A 44 3.11 -9.03 -4.88
C ARG A 44 1.82 -9.85 -4.87
N LYS A 45 1.78 -10.90 -4.03
CA LYS A 45 0.61 -11.77 -3.85
C LYS A 45 -0.58 -11.00 -3.28
N ARG A 46 -0.34 -10.09 -2.33
CA ARG A 46 -1.40 -9.25 -1.74
C ARG A 46 -1.85 -8.11 -2.65
N LEU A 47 -0.98 -7.57 -3.50
CA LEU A 47 -1.35 -6.58 -4.53
C LEU A 47 -2.34 -7.13 -5.55
N LEU A 48 -2.30 -8.43 -5.86
CA LEU A 48 -3.31 -9.07 -6.73
C LEU A 48 -4.71 -9.03 -6.12
N ARG A 49 -4.83 -8.93 -4.77
CA ARG A 49 -6.12 -8.70 -4.11
C ARG A 49 -6.66 -7.27 -4.29
N SER A 50 -5.93 -6.37 -4.97
CA SER A 50 -6.44 -5.03 -5.33
C SER A 50 -7.66 -5.09 -6.26
N GLU A 51 -7.83 -6.18 -7.02
CA GLU A 51 -9.06 -6.44 -7.78
C GLU A 51 -10.31 -6.48 -6.88
N VAL A 52 -10.16 -6.89 -5.61
CA VAL A 52 -11.24 -6.89 -4.62
C VAL A 52 -11.66 -5.45 -4.27
N CYS A 53 -10.73 -4.49 -4.22
CA CYS A 53 -11.07 -3.07 -4.05
C CYS A 53 -11.87 -2.54 -5.24
N TRP A 54 -11.49 -2.89 -6.47
CA TRP A 54 -12.24 -2.46 -7.65
C TRP A 54 -13.63 -3.08 -7.70
N LYS A 55 -13.77 -4.36 -7.32
CA LYS A 55 -15.08 -5.03 -7.21
C LYS A 55 -15.97 -4.43 -6.12
N ALA A 56 -15.42 -4.11 -4.94
CA ALA A 56 -16.18 -3.50 -3.84
C ALA A 56 -16.72 -2.08 -4.15
N VAL A 57 -16.19 -1.43 -5.19
CA VAL A 57 -16.63 -0.09 -5.64
C VAL A 57 -17.53 -0.18 -6.88
N GLY A 58 -17.24 -1.10 -7.81
CA GLY A 58 -17.93 -1.22 -9.10
C GLY A 58 -19.19 -2.09 -9.07
N ASP A 59 -19.15 -3.20 -8.34
CA ASP A 59 -20.32 -4.04 -8.08
C ASP A 59 -20.83 -3.62 -6.70
N GLY A 60 -22.10 -3.22 -6.60
CA GLY A 60 -22.67 -2.60 -5.39
C GLY A 60 -22.66 -3.50 -4.16
N ASP A 61 -21.50 -3.69 -3.55
CA ASP A 61 -21.25 -4.65 -2.49
C ASP A 61 -20.54 -3.96 -1.31
N SER A 62 -21.10 -4.11 -0.11
CA SER A 62 -20.77 -3.54 1.21
C SER A 62 -20.52 -2.01 1.36
N SER A 63 -19.83 -1.35 0.43
CA SER A 63 -19.57 0.10 0.47
C SER A 63 -20.79 0.90 -0.01
N SER A 64 -21.51 0.37 -1.00
CA SER A 64 -22.71 1.00 -1.55
C SER A 64 -23.93 0.88 -0.62
N THR A 65 -24.02 -0.18 0.18
CA THR A 65 -25.10 -0.36 1.16
C THR A 65 -25.00 0.62 2.33
N SER A 66 -23.77 0.98 2.72
CA SER A 66 -23.51 1.95 3.78
C SER A 66 -24.00 3.35 3.41
N PHE A 67 -23.80 3.77 2.16
CA PHE A 67 -24.27 5.07 1.64
C PHE A 67 -25.80 5.12 1.42
N ILE A 68 -26.43 3.97 1.15
CA ILE A 68 -27.89 3.87 0.93
C ILE A 68 -28.67 3.85 2.25
N LEU A 69 -28.10 3.33 3.35
CA LEU A 69 -28.76 3.26 4.65
C LEU A 69 -28.68 4.56 5.48
N GLU A 70 -27.83 5.52 5.11
CA GLU A 70 -27.71 6.82 5.79
C GLU A 70 -28.67 7.88 5.20
N GLN A 71 -29.38 7.55 4.12
CA GLN A 71 -30.31 8.45 3.41
C GLN A 71 -31.79 8.07 3.62
N TYR A 72 -32.13 7.27 4.64
CA TYR A 72 -33.49 6.90 5.04
C TYR A 72 -33.76 7.14 6.53
#